data_AF-A0A1G2YVD1-F1
#
_entry.id   AF-A0A1G2YVD1-F1
#
_cell.length_a   1.000
_cell.length_b   1.000
_cell.length_c   1.000
_cell.angle_alpha   90.00
_cell.angle_beta   90.00
_cell.angle_gamma   90.00
#
_symmetry.space_group_name_H-M   'P 1'
#
loop_
_entity.id
_entity.type
_entity.pdbx_description
1 polymer ?
#
loop_
_entity_poly.entity_id
_entity_poly.type
_entity_poly.pdbx_seq_one_letter_code
_entity_poly.pdbx_strand_id
1 'polypeptide(L)'
;MMVFYIGLCACCFMCLYRIGRGPSAPDRTVAIDILGIVLVGFCALLGLVTGKDFYLNVALAWALLSFIGTVALAKFLEGRSFDE
;
A
#
# COMPACT_ATOMS: atom_id res chain seq x y z
N MET A 1 -20.74 -4.70 0.49
CA MET A 1 -20.00 -3.43 0.32
C MET A 1 -19.67 -2.73 1.63
N MET A 2 -20.63 -2.45 2.51
CA MET A 2 -20.33 -1.78 3.79
C MET A 2 -19.28 -2.51 4.65
N VAL A 3 -19.38 -3.84 4.75
CA VAL A 3 -18.39 -4.66 5.49
C VAL A 3 -16.97 -4.53 4.93
N PHE A 4 -16.82 -4.47 3.59
CA PHE A 4 -15.51 -4.32 2.96
C PHE A 4 -14.90 -2.94 3.25
N TYR A 5 -15.71 -1.87 3.19
CA TYR A 5 -15.25 -0.53 3.54
C TYR A 5 -14.81 -0.43 5.01
N ILE A 6 -15.59 -1.01 5.94
CA ILE A 6 -15.24 -1.04 7.36
C ILE A 6 -13.94 -1.83 7.59
N GLY A 7 -13.78 -2.97 6.93
CA GLY A 7 -12.55 -3.77 6.98
C GLY A 7 -11.32 -2.99 6.51
N LEU A 8 -11.41 -2.30 5.36
CA LEU A 8 -10.32 -1.49 4.84
C LEU A 8 -10.01 -0.28 5.73
N CYS A 9 -11.02 0.39 6.29
CA CYS A 9 -10.83 1.45 7.28
C CYS A 9 -10.07 0.94 8.52
N ALA A 10 -10.44 -0.22 9.04
CA ALA A 10 -9.73 -0.84 10.16
C ALA A 10 -8.27 -1.14 9.81
N CYS A 11 -7.99 -1.66 8.61
CA CYS A 11 -6.63 -1.85 8.09
C CYS A 11 -5.85 -0.54 8.03
N CYS A 12 -6.45 0.55 7.52
CA CYS A 12 -5.83 1.87 7.51
C CYS A 12 -5.40 2.32 8.92
N PHE A 13 -6.28 2.17 9.92
CA PHE A 13 -5.94 2.53 11.30
C PHE A 13 -4.79 1.69 11.86
N MET A 14 -4.76 0.39 11.57
CA MET A 14 -3.66 -0.49 11.98
C MET A 14 -2.33 -0.09 11.31
N CYS A 15 -2.35 0.24 10.01
CA CYS A 15 -1.17 0.72 9.30
C CYS A 15 -0.68 2.06 9.87
N LEU A 16 -1.57 3.04 10.09
CA LEU A 16 -1.21 4.33 10.69
C LEU A 16 -0.59 4.17 12.08
N TYR A 17 -1.14 3.27 12.90
CA TYR A 17 -0.56 2.92 14.20
C TYR A 17 0.86 2.36 14.05
N ARG A 18 1.07 1.42 13.11
CA ARG A 18 2.37 0.80 12.83
C ARG A 18 3.39 1.82 12.30
N ILE A 19 2.96 2.78 11.45
CA ILE A 19 3.81 3.86 10.95
C ILE A 19 4.31 4.75 12.10
N GLY A 20 3.43 5.12 13.03
CA GLY A 20 3.78 5.99 14.16
C GLY A 20 4.58 5.29 15.27
N ARG A 21 4.29 4.02 15.54
CA ARG A 21 4.88 3.25 16.66
C ARG A 21 5.88 2.16 16.22
N GLY A 22 6.19 2.07 14.93
CA GLY A 22 7.11 1.07 14.40
C GLY A 22 8.50 1.20 15.03
N PRO A 23 9.10 0.09 15.52
CA PRO A 23 10.38 0.12 16.24
C PRO A 23 11.58 0.41 15.34
N SER A 24 11.51 0.03 14.06
CA SER A 24 12.59 0.21 13.09
C SER A 24 12.11 1.03 11.89
N ALA A 25 13.02 1.79 11.26
CA ALA A 25 12.70 2.52 10.02
C ALA A 25 12.12 1.61 8.91
N PRO A 26 12.63 0.39 8.70
CA PRO A 26 12.07 -0.52 7.69
C PRO A 26 10.65 -0.95 8.01
N ASP A 27 10.31 -1.21 9.29
CA ASP A 27 8.95 -1.58 9.70
C ASP A 27 7.95 -0.46 9.39
N ARG A 28 8.35 0.81 9.57
CA ARG A 28 7.54 1.97 9.20
C ARG A 28 7.37 2.09 7.69
N THR A 29 8.43 1.88 6.90
CA THR A 29 8.35 1.94 5.43
C THR A 29 7.44 0.85 4.88
N VAL A 30 7.54 -0.38 5.39
CA VAL A 30 6.64 -1.48 5.00
C VAL A 30 5.19 -1.15 5.38
N ALA A 31 4.95 -0.55 6.55
CA ALA A 31 3.61 -0.14 6.94
C ALA A 31 3.00 0.94 6.01
N ILE A 32 3.84 1.86 5.49
CA ILE A 32 3.44 2.84 4.46
C ILE A 32 3.08 2.11 3.15
N ASP A 33 3.87 1.13 2.75
CA ASP A 33 3.62 0.36 1.53
C ASP A 33 2.29 -0.41 1.60
N ILE A 34 2.04 -1.09 2.73
CA ILE A 34 0.77 -1.78 2.99
C ILE A 34 -0.41 -0.80 2.98
N LEU A 35 -0.25 0.42 3.51
CA LEU A 35 -1.29 1.45 3.43
C LEU A 35 -1.64 1.79 1.97
N GLY A 36 -0.64 1.82 1.09
CA GLY A 36 -0.84 1.95 -0.35
C GLY A 36 -1.67 0.82 -0.96
N ILE A 37 -1.41 -0.44 -0.56
CA ILE A 37 -2.19 -1.60 -1.00
C ILE A 37 -3.65 -1.53 -0.49
N VAL A 38 -3.87 -1.01 0.73
CA VAL A 38 -5.23 -0.77 1.24
C VAL A 38 -5.97 0.26 0.38
N LEU A 39 -5.28 1.32 -0.09
CA LEU A 39 -5.84 2.29 -1.04
C LEU A 39 -6.21 1.65 -2.39
N VAL A 40 -5.39 0.72 -2.90
CA VAL A 40 -5.73 -0.09 -4.08
C VAL A 40 -7.04 -0.85 -3.87
N GLY A 41 -7.25 -1.43 -2.68
CA GLY A 41 -8.52 -2.06 -2.31
C GLY A 41 -9.70 -1.10 -2.35
N PHE A 42 -9.54 0.14 -1.87
CA PHE A 42 -10.58 1.18 -1.99
C PHE A 42 -10.87 1.53 -3.45
N CYS A 43 -9.84 1.69 -4.28
CA CYS A 43 -9.99 1.95 -5.71
C CYS A 43 -10.76 0.82 -6.40
N ALA A 44 -10.47 -0.45 -6.08
CA ALA A 44 -11.21 -1.58 -6.63
C ALA A 44 -12.71 -1.56 -6.23
N LEU A 45 -13.03 -1.28 -4.97
CA LEU A 45 -14.42 -1.15 -4.51
C LEU A 45 -15.14 0.04 -5.16
N LEU A 46 -14.46 1.17 -5.32
CA LEU A 46 -14.99 2.34 -6.01
C LEU A 46 -15.21 2.06 -7.50
N GLY A 47 -14.32 1.30 -8.15
CA GLY A 47 -14.49 0.82 -9.52
C GLY A 47 -15.79 0.01 -9.68
N LEU A 48 -16.04 -0.92 -8.75
CA LEU A 48 -17.26 -1.74 -8.75
C LEU A 48 -18.54 -0.91 -8.55
N VAL A 49 -18.51 0.10 -7.67
CA VAL A 49 -19.69 0.93 -7.37
C VAL A 49 -19.97 1.94 -8.49
N THR A 50 -18.91 2.56 -9.03
CA THR A 50 -19.04 3.65 -9.99
C THR A 50 -19.09 3.16 -11.44
N GLY A 51 -18.71 1.90 -11.70
CA GLY A 51 -18.61 1.33 -13.05
C GLY A 51 -17.56 1.99 -13.93
N LYS A 52 -16.58 2.68 -13.34
CA LYS A 52 -15.53 3.43 -14.07
C LYS A 52 -14.21 2.69 -13.99
N ASP A 53 -13.68 2.30 -15.14
CA ASP A 53 -12.39 1.59 -15.25
C ASP A 53 -11.19 2.43 -14.80
N PHE A 54 -11.35 3.76 -14.75
CA PHE A 54 -10.32 4.67 -14.26
C PHE A 54 -9.77 4.29 -12.88
N TYR A 55 -10.64 3.84 -11.96
CA TYR A 55 -10.20 3.44 -10.63
C TYR A 55 -9.31 2.18 -10.66
N LEU A 56 -9.57 1.26 -11.58
CA LEU A 56 -8.73 0.06 -11.76
C LEU A 56 -7.39 0.40 -12.40
N ASN A 57 -7.34 1.39 -13.30
CA ASN A 57 -6.08 1.87 -13.86
C ASN A 57 -5.18 2.50 -12.78
N VAL A 58 -5.76 3.31 -11.88
CA VAL A 58 -5.04 3.89 -10.75
C VAL A 58 -4.57 2.80 -9.78
N ALA A 59 -5.42 1.84 -9.47
CA ALA A 59 -5.09 0.68 -8.65
C ALA A 59 -3.89 -0.11 -9.21
N LEU A 60 -3.90 -0.38 -10.52
CA LEU A 60 -2.83 -1.10 -11.20
C LEU A 60 -1.51 -0.32 -11.19
N ALA A 61 -1.55 0.97 -11.49
CA ALA A 61 -0.37 1.83 -11.44
C ALA A 61 0.24 1.88 -10.03
N TRP A 62 -0.61 1.97 -9.00
CA TRP A 62 -0.16 1.97 -7.62
C TRP A 62 0.42 0.62 -7.17
N ALA A 63 -0.16 -0.50 -7.62
CA ALA A 63 0.37 -1.83 -7.33
C ALA A 63 1.80 -2.01 -7.87
N LEU A 64 2.07 -1.52 -9.09
CA LEU A 64 3.41 -1.53 -9.67
C LEU A 64 4.38 -0.64 -8.88
N LEU A 65 3.94 0.56 -8.49
CA LEU A 65 4.75 1.48 -7.70
C LEU A 65 5.12 0.91 -6.33
N SER A 66 4.16 0.28 -5.64
CA SER A 66 4.35 -0.39 -4.35
C SER A 66 5.35 -1.54 -4.45
N PHE A 67 5.27 -2.33 -5.53
CA PHE A 67 6.26 -3.38 -5.79
C PHE A 67 7.67 -2.81 -5.96
N ILE A 68 7.84 -1.75 -6.77
CA ILE A 68 9.14 -1.09 -6.96
C ILE A 68 9.66 -0.53 -5.63
N GLY A 69 8.80 0.10 -4.83
CA GLY A 69 9.14 0.63 -3.52
C GLY A 69 9.64 -0.46 -2.56
N THR A 70 8.98 -1.61 -2.57
CA THR A 70 9.38 -2.76 -1.74
C THR A 70 10.73 -3.34 -2.17
N VAL A 71 10.98 -3.47 -3.47
CA VAL A 71 12.28 -3.93 -4.01
C VAL A 71 13.39 -2.93 -3.68
N ALA A 72 13.12 -1.63 -3.82
CA ALA A 72 14.06 -0.58 -3.46
C ALA A 72 14.40 -0.60 -1.97
N LEU A 73 13.39 -0.81 -1.11
CA LEU A 73 13.60 -0.99 0.32
C LEU A 73 14.44 -2.24 0.61
N ALA A 74 14.14 -3.38 -0.01
CA ALA A 74 14.91 -4.60 0.17
C ALA A 74 16.38 -4.41 -0.20
N LYS A 75 16.67 -3.80 -1.36
CA LYS A 75 18.04 -3.45 -1.76
C LYS A 75 18.74 -2.52 -0.76
N PHE A 76 18.03 -1.50 -0.28
CA PHE A 76 18.57 -0.58 0.72
C PHE A 76 18.95 -1.28 2.03
N LEU A 77 18.15 -2.26 2.47
CA LEU A 77 18.43 -3.04 3.68
C LEU A 77 19.56 -4.05 3.51
N GLU A 78 19.72 -4.58 2.29
CA GLU A 78 20.83 -5.48 1.94
C GLU A 78 22.17 -4.72 1.86
N GLY A 79 22.14 -3.39 1.79
CA GLY A 79 23.33 -2.54 1.67
C GLY A 79 23.96 -2.56 0.28
N ARG A 80 23.24 -3.06 -0.74
CA ARG A 80 23.70 -3.08 -2.12
C ARG A 80 23.41 -1.75 -2.81
N SER A 81 24.33 -1.31 -3.67
CA SER A 81 24.14 -0.10 -4.47
C SER A 81 22.98 -0.31 -5.47
N PHE A 82 22.25 0.76 -5.78
CA PHE A 82 21.12 0.71 -6.72
C PHE A 82 21.50 0.23 -8.14
N ASP A 83 22.79 0.31 -8.47
CA ASP A 83 23.36 0.00 -9.80
C ASP A 83 23.84 -1.47 -9.98
N GLU A 84 23.74 -2.33 -8.96
CA GLU A 84 24.02 -3.79 -9.07
C GLU A 84 22.77 -4.66 -9.14
#